data_AF-A0A1H3NGV5-F1
#
_entry.id   AF-A0A1H3NGV5-F1
#
_cell.length_a   1.000
_cell.length_b   1.000
_cell.length_c   1.000
_cell.angle_alpha   90.00
_cell.angle_beta   90.00
_cell.angle_gamma   90.00
#
_symmetry.space_group_name_H-M   'P 1'
#
loop_
_entity.id
_entity.type
_entity.pdbx_description
1 polymer ?
#
loop_
_entity_poly.entity_id
_entity_poly.type
_entity_poly.pdbx_seq_one_letter_code
_entity_poly.pdbx_strand_id
1 'polypeptide(L)'
;MGLKTEAVPFYEKAIVNGLKGEALCRAYIGLGSTYRCIGEYDKAIVILEAGLKKFPDNETMKVVLSIAKYNIKEYEEAMKLLLKTVVKLEDVNEYERAILFYKDHLNKIFK
;
A
#
# COMPACT_ATOMS: atom_id res chain seq x y z
N MET A 1 16.17 11.93 -9.07
CA MET A 1 14.92 11.50 -9.75
C MET A 1 15.15 10.42 -10.82
N GLY A 2 16.29 10.39 -11.53
CA GLY A 2 16.55 9.39 -12.60
C GLY A 2 16.58 7.91 -12.15
N LEU A 3 17.16 7.60 -10.99
CA LEU A 3 17.31 6.22 -10.50
C LEU A 3 15.97 5.45 -10.33
N LYS A 4 14.86 6.15 -10.09
CA LYS A 4 13.56 5.50 -9.87
C LYS A 4 12.96 5.02 -11.19
N THR A 5 13.03 5.82 -12.26
CA THR A 5 12.55 5.42 -13.59
C THR A 5 13.35 4.24 -14.13
N GLU A 6 14.66 4.23 -13.88
CA GLU A 6 15.54 3.13 -14.29
C GLU A 6 15.25 1.81 -13.55
N ALA A 7 14.71 1.85 -12.33
CA ALA A 7 14.41 0.65 -11.53
C ALA A 7 13.19 -0.15 -12.03
N VAL A 8 12.22 0.51 -12.69
CA VAL A 8 10.98 -0.10 -13.19
C VAL A 8 11.24 -1.36 -14.03
N PRO A 9 12.03 -1.30 -15.12
CA PRO A 9 12.26 -2.47 -15.98
C PRO A 9 12.95 -3.63 -15.26
N PHE A 10 13.76 -3.37 -14.22
CA PHE A 10 14.38 -4.43 -13.44
C PHE A 10 13.37 -5.18 -12.58
N TYR A 11 12.48 -4.47 -11.90
CA TYR A 11 11.41 -5.10 -11.13
C TYR A 11 10.45 -5.88 -12.02
N GLU A 12 10.00 -5.30 -13.13
CA GLU A 12 9.08 -5.97 -14.06
C GLU A 12 9.68 -7.26 -14.61
N LYS A 13 10.94 -7.20 -15.09
CA LYS A 13 11.65 -8.40 -15.55
C LYS A 13 11.79 -9.43 -14.44
N ALA A 14 12.14 -9.01 -13.22
CA ALA A 14 12.33 -9.95 -12.12
C ALA A 14 11.01 -10.66 -11.74
N ILE A 15 9.90 -9.94 -11.71
CA ILE A 15 8.57 -10.51 -11.46
C ILE A 15 8.19 -11.50 -12.57
N VAL A 16 8.38 -11.11 -13.84
CA VAL A 16 8.07 -11.97 -15.01
C VAL A 16 8.97 -13.21 -15.05
N ASN A 17 10.24 -13.10 -14.66
CA ASN A 17 11.20 -14.20 -14.57
C ASN A 17 10.95 -15.14 -13.38
N GLY A 18 9.84 -14.98 -12.66
CA GLY A 18 9.37 -15.97 -11.69
C GLY A 18 10.02 -15.88 -10.32
N LEU A 19 10.30 -14.65 -9.84
CA LEU A 19 10.56 -14.43 -8.41
C LEU A 19 9.50 -15.13 -7.53
N LYS A 20 9.91 -15.63 -6.37
CA LYS A 20 9.04 -16.32 -5.41
C LYS A 20 9.22 -15.81 -4.00
N GLY A 21 8.25 -16.15 -3.14
CA GLY A 21 8.31 -15.89 -1.70
C GLY A 21 8.58 -14.43 -1.36
N GLU A 22 9.47 -14.22 -0.41
CA GLU A 22 9.80 -12.90 0.12
C GLU A 22 10.38 -11.96 -0.95
N ALA A 23 11.21 -12.48 -1.87
CA ALA A 23 11.80 -11.67 -2.94
C ALA A 23 10.72 -11.14 -3.90
N LEU A 24 9.72 -11.96 -4.24
CA LEU A 24 8.56 -11.51 -5.03
C LEU A 24 7.76 -10.46 -4.26
N CYS A 25 7.53 -10.67 -2.96
CA CYS A 25 6.80 -9.72 -2.12
C CYS A 25 7.49 -8.35 -2.08
N ARG A 26 8.82 -8.32 -1.85
CA ARG A 26 9.62 -7.09 -1.89
C ARG A 26 9.62 -6.43 -3.28
N ALA A 27 9.60 -7.22 -4.35
CA ALA A 27 9.51 -6.69 -5.71
C ALA A 27 8.17 -5.96 -5.97
N TYR A 28 7.04 -6.49 -5.50
CA TYR A 28 5.75 -5.81 -5.58
C TYR A 28 5.75 -4.47 -4.84
N ILE A 29 6.26 -4.45 -3.60
CA ILE A 29 6.36 -3.23 -2.79
C ILE A 29 7.29 -2.20 -3.45
N GLY A 30 8.45 -2.66 -3.91
CA GLY A 30 9.46 -1.83 -4.58
C GLY A 30 8.94 -1.22 -5.87
N LEU A 31 8.31 -2.02 -6.73
CA LEU A 31 7.74 -1.55 -7.99
C LEU A 31 6.57 -0.60 -7.76
N GLY A 32 5.64 -0.91 -6.84
CA GLY A 32 4.53 -0.02 -6.49
C GLY A 32 5.03 1.32 -5.94
N SER A 33 6.01 1.30 -5.05
CA SER A 33 6.64 2.52 -4.52
C SER A 33 7.34 3.32 -5.62
N THR A 34 7.98 2.64 -6.56
CA THR A 34 8.67 3.26 -7.70
C THR A 34 7.68 3.96 -8.62
N TYR A 35 6.62 3.26 -9.04
CA TYR A 35 5.54 3.81 -9.85
C TYR A 35 4.91 5.04 -9.19
N ARG A 36 4.60 4.95 -7.89
CA ARG A 36 4.08 6.08 -7.12
C ARG A 36 5.04 7.27 -7.14
N CYS A 37 6.34 7.04 -6.98
CA CYS A 37 7.32 8.13 -6.94
C CYS A 37 7.53 8.84 -8.29
N ILE A 38 7.23 8.19 -9.40
CA ILE A 38 7.35 8.77 -10.74
C ILE A 38 6.01 9.32 -11.27
N GLY A 39 4.96 9.33 -10.44
CA GLY A 39 3.64 9.87 -10.79
C GLY A 39 2.70 8.88 -11.47
N GLU A 40 3.12 7.63 -11.67
CA GLU A 40 2.34 6.56 -12.29
C GLU A 40 1.45 5.87 -11.24
N TYR A 41 0.56 6.64 -10.61
CA TYR A 41 -0.20 6.18 -9.43
C TYR A 41 -1.12 4.99 -9.73
N ASP A 42 -1.79 4.97 -10.89
CA ASP A 42 -2.67 3.86 -11.27
C ASP A 42 -1.89 2.55 -11.42
N LYS A 43 -0.70 2.60 -12.02
CA LYS A 43 0.20 1.44 -12.12
C LYS A 43 0.67 0.98 -10.75
N ALA A 44 0.95 1.93 -9.84
CA ALA A 44 1.28 1.61 -8.45
C ALA A 44 0.16 0.84 -7.75
N ILE A 45 -1.09 1.28 -7.92
CA ILE A 45 -2.26 0.60 -7.34
C ILE A 45 -2.41 -0.81 -7.92
N VAL A 46 -2.40 -0.96 -9.26
CA VAL A 46 -2.54 -2.26 -9.93
C VAL A 46 -1.48 -3.25 -9.45
N ILE A 47 -0.21 -2.82 -9.35
CA ILE A 47 0.86 -3.74 -8.96
C ILE A 47 0.75 -4.12 -7.47
N LEU A 48 0.38 -3.20 -6.59
CA LEU A 48 0.20 -3.47 -5.16
C LEU A 48 -1.02 -4.37 -4.91
N GLU A 49 -2.12 -4.17 -5.62
CA GLU A 49 -3.29 -5.04 -5.54
C GLU A 49 -2.98 -6.46 -6.06
N ALA A 50 -2.22 -6.57 -7.15
CA ALA A 50 -1.74 -7.86 -7.64
C ALA A 50 -0.81 -8.56 -6.63
N GLY A 51 0.02 -7.80 -5.93
CA GLY A 51 0.85 -8.28 -4.83
C GLY A 51 0.00 -8.78 -3.65
N LEU A 52 -1.03 -8.04 -3.25
CA LEU A 52 -1.92 -8.41 -2.15
C LEU A 52 -2.78 -9.64 -2.46
N LYS A 53 -3.10 -9.91 -3.73
CA LYS A 53 -3.72 -11.19 -4.12
C LYS A 53 -2.82 -12.40 -3.82
N LYS A 54 -1.49 -12.22 -3.80
CA LYS A 54 -0.49 -13.26 -3.49
C LYS A 54 -0.05 -13.26 -2.03
N PHE A 55 -0.05 -12.09 -1.40
CA PHE A 55 0.41 -11.86 -0.03
C PHE A 55 -0.64 -11.06 0.76
N PRO A 56 -1.82 -11.65 1.04
CA PRO A 56 -2.97 -10.93 1.61
C PRO A 56 -2.70 -10.31 2.98
N ASP A 57 -1.77 -10.88 3.74
CA ASP A 57 -1.41 -10.43 5.08
C ASP A 57 -0.22 -9.48 5.12
N ASN A 58 0.30 -9.05 3.96
CA ASN A 58 1.43 -8.12 3.94
C ASN A 58 0.98 -6.69 4.29
N GLU A 59 1.14 -6.31 5.56
CA GLU A 59 0.76 -5.00 6.07
C GLU A 59 1.56 -3.85 5.43
N THR A 60 2.85 -4.05 5.11
CA THR A 60 3.67 -3.03 4.43
C THR A 60 3.07 -2.66 3.07
N MET A 61 2.62 -3.65 2.30
CA MET A 61 2.02 -3.45 0.99
C MET A 61 0.67 -2.74 1.09
N LYS A 62 -0.13 -3.02 2.13
CA LYS A 62 -1.37 -2.27 2.42
C LYS A 62 -1.08 -0.80 2.75
N VAL A 63 -0.03 -0.52 3.53
CA VAL A 63 0.43 0.85 3.78
C VAL A 63 0.81 1.54 2.47
N VAL A 64 1.68 0.93 1.65
CA VAL A 64 2.10 1.55 0.37
C VAL A 64 0.91 1.76 -0.58
N LEU A 65 -0.06 0.82 -0.61
CA LEU A 65 -1.29 0.96 -1.39
C LEU A 65 -2.14 2.14 -0.90
N SER A 66 -2.28 2.31 0.42
CA SER A 66 -3.02 3.46 0.97
C SER A 66 -2.42 4.80 0.53
N ILE A 67 -1.09 4.90 0.49
CA ILE A 67 -0.39 6.12 0.03
C ILE A 67 -0.64 6.34 -1.47
N ALA A 68 -0.59 5.28 -2.29
CA ALA A 68 -0.89 5.38 -3.72
C ALA A 68 -2.36 5.80 -3.98
N LYS A 69 -3.32 5.27 -3.21
CA LYS A 69 -4.73 5.68 -3.25
C LYS A 69 -4.92 7.15 -2.86
N TYR A 70 -4.18 7.63 -1.87
CA TYR A 70 -4.18 9.05 -1.52
C TYR A 70 -3.74 9.93 -2.70
N ASN A 71 -2.73 9.50 -3.47
CA ASN A 71 -2.25 10.27 -4.63
C ASN A 71 -3.30 10.47 -5.74
N ILE A 72 -4.30 9.57 -5.84
CA ILE A 72 -5.42 9.68 -6.79
C ILE A 72 -6.68 10.28 -6.16
N LYS A 73 -6.56 10.90 -4.97
CA LYS A 73 -7.66 11.53 -4.22
C LYS A 73 -8.73 10.57 -3.67
N GLU A 74 -8.45 9.27 -3.60
CA GLU A 74 -9.28 8.31 -2.86
C GLU A 74 -9.01 8.40 -1.35
N TYR A 75 -9.17 9.60 -0.77
CA TYR A 75 -8.70 9.91 0.58
C TYR A 75 -9.36 9.05 1.67
N GLU A 76 -10.66 8.83 1.56
CA GLU A 76 -11.41 8.07 2.55
C GLU A 76 -10.99 6.59 2.55
N GLU A 77 -10.91 5.97 1.37
CA GLU A 77 -10.49 4.57 1.24
C GLU A 77 -9.01 4.36 1.57
N ALA A 78 -8.15 5.31 1.21
CA ALA A 78 -6.76 5.34 1.65
C ALA A 78 -6.66 5.35 3.18
N MET A 79 -7.37 6.27 3.85
CA MET A 79 -7.34 6.40 5.29
C MET A 79 -7.92 5.16 5.98
N LYS A 80 -9.05 4.62 5.48
CA LYS A 80 -9.64 3.39 6.01
C LYS A 80 -8.67 2.21 5.93
N LEU A 81 -7.98 2.04 4.80
CA LEU A 81 -6.99 0.98 4.63
C LEU A 81 -5.82 1.16 5.60
N LEU A 82 -5.29 2.38 5.72
CA LEU A 82 -4.18 2.67 6.62
C LEU A 82 -4.56 2.38 8.08
N LEU A 83 -5.72 2.86 8.55
CA LEU A 83 -6.21 2.64 9.91
C LEU A 83 -6.42 1.15 10.21
N LYS A 84 -6.99 0.37 9.26
CA LYS A 84 -7.12 -1.10 9.40
C LYS A 84 -5.78 -1.82 9.50
N THR A 85 -4.73 -1.24 8.95
CA THR A 85 -3.38 -1.82 8.98
C THR A 85 -2.63 -1.43 10.24
N VAL A 86 -2.55 -0.14 10.57
CA VAL A 86 -1.73 0.33 11.71
C VAL A 86 -2.31 -0.07 13.06
N VAL A 87 -3.62 -0.32 13.14
CA VAL A 87 -4.28 -0.76 14.38
C VAL A 87 -3.78 -2.10 14.89
N LYS A 88 -3.15 -2.91 14.02
CA LYS A 88 -2.59 -4.22 14.38
C LYS A 88 -1.22 -4.13 15.05
N LEU A 89 -0.59 -2.96 15.05
CA LEU A 89 0.71 -2.76 15.70
C LEU A 89 0.54 -2.81 17.22
N GLU A 90 1.50 -3.40 17.93
CA GLU A 90 1.42 -3.59 19.39
C GLU A 90 1.19 -2.27 20.13
N ASP A 91 1.88 -1.20 19.75
CA ASP A 91 1.74 0.12 20.39
C ASP A 91 0.41 0.84 20.07
N VAL A 92 -0.37 0.33 19.12
CA VAL A 92 -1.61 0.96 18.62
C VAL A 92 -2.85 0.16 19.01
N ASN A 93 -2.71 -1.15 19.20
CA ASN A 93 -3.83 -2.07 19.41
C ASN A 93 -4.68 -1.75 20.66
N GLU A 94 -4.10 -1.10 21.68
CA GLU A 94 -4.81 -0.63 22.87
C GLU A 94 -5.96 0.32 22.49
N TYR A 95 -5.82 1.05 21.38
CA TYR A 95 -6.81 1.98 20.85
C TYR A 95 -7.67 1.40 19.73
N GLU A 96 -7.65 0.07 19.53
CA GLU A 96 -8.29 -0.58 18.37
C GLU A 96 -9.75 -0.17 18.20
N ARG A 97 -10.52 -0.22 19.28
CA ARG A 97 -11.96 0.13 19.24
C ARG A 97 -12.17 1.57 18.77
N ALA A 98 -11.40 2.52 19.28
CA ALA A 98 -11.52 3.93 18.92
C ALA A 98 -11.09 4.16 17.46
N ILE A 99 -9.97 3.57 17.04
CA ILE A 99 -9.45 3.69 15.69
C ILE A 99 -10.41 3.08 14.66
N LEU A 100 -10.95 1.89 14.93
CA LEU A 100 -11.93 1.26 14.06
C LEU A 100 -13.25 2.05 14.00
N PHE A 101 -13.64 2.70 15.09
CA PHE A 101 -14.77 3.62 15.09
C PHE A 101 -14.50 4.83 14.18
N TYR A 102 -13.37 5.53 14.34
CA TYR A 102 -13.02 6.68 13.51
C TYR A 102 -12.89 6.33 12.03
N LYS A 103 -12.35 5.17 11.72
CA LYS A 103 -12.26 4.62 10.35
C LYS A 103 -13.64 4.59 9.64
N ASP A 104 -14.72 4.31 10.36
CA ASP A 104 -16.09 4.32 9.80
C ASP A 104 -16.80 5.69 9.91
N HIS A 105 -16.14 6.69 10.52
CA HIS A 105 -16.72 7.97 10.91
C HIS A 105 -15.80 9.16 10.55
N LEU A 106 -14.93 9.02 9.55
CA LEU A 106 -13.86 9.99 9.24
C LEU A 106 -14.34 11.43 9.03
N ASN A 107 -15.55 11.62 8.48
CA ASN A 107 -16.12 12.92 8.17
C ASN A 107 -17.21 13.37 9.18
N LYS A 108 -17.42 12.62 10.27
CA LYS A 108 -18.48 12.92 11.25
C LYS A 108 -17.93 13.76 12.40
N ILE A 109 -18.68 14.79 12.77
CA ILE A 109 -18.43 15.60 13.97
C ILE A 109 -19.42 15.15 15.05
N PHE A 110 -18.91 14.73 16.19
CA PHE A 110 -19.72 14.38 17.36
C PHE A 110 -19.85 15.63 18.24
N LYS A 111 -21.09 16.02 18.55
CA LYS A 111 -21.44 17.12 19.44
C LYS A 111 -22.14 16.58 20.66
#